data_AF-A0A1V5GU51-F1
#
_entry.id   AF-A0A1V5GU51-F1
#
_cell.length_a   1.000
_cell.length_b   1.000
_cell.length_c   1.000
_cell.angle_alpha   90.00
_cell.angle_beta   90.00
_cell.angle_gamma   90.00
#
_symmetry.space_group_name_H-M   'P 1'
#
loop_
_entity.id
_entity.type
_entity.pdbx_description
1 polymer ?
#
loop_
_entity_poly.entity_id
_entity_poly.type
_entity_poly.pdbx_seq_one_letter_code
_entity_poly.pdbx_strand_id
1 'polypeptide(L)'
;MLNQIQFGLEDRLIALSAWLGMLAMFLRQARAESAAGDQEIVRLFRESMARGAWARPLRIARSAAPRPRVRRMFLCAVAAMRPLLGQSASNTRVLAAILGGYLRGAARIGQTCLLPLGSTAPIAALERVGFDPDMPEIEAMARHAIGHAIFRKDLLIRGDLIQGLFLLLAHYAMMRWHAQAIALRRGATRVAPQDFAQAIAGVESAYREESQMVRLLDAYPVLSSLAYSMSRRKNSAHALARTVS
;
A
#
# COMPACT_ATOMS: atom_id res chain seq x y z
N MET A 1 -0.48 33.65 -0.14
CA MET A 1 -1.30 33.04 0.94
C MET A 1 -1.86 31.70 0.44
N LEU A 2 -1.10 30.62 0.58
CA LEU A 2 -1.68 29.28 0.54
C LEU A 2 -2.18 29.04 1.96
N ASN A 3 -3.50 29.05 2.16
CA ASN A 3 -4.11 28.54 3.39
C ASN A 3 -3.41 27.21 3.73
N GLN A 4 -3.07 27.01 5.01
CA GLN A 4 -2.52 25.76 5.51
C GLN A 4 -3.56 24.66 5.33
N ILE A 5 -3.64 24.12 4.11
CA ILE A 5 -4.39 22.90 3.82
C ILE A 5 -3.66 21.83 4.61
N GLN A 6 -4.17 21.48 5.78
CA GLN A 6 -3.67 20.32 6.52
C GLN A 6 -3.96 19.10 5.67
N PHE A 7 -2.89 18.46 5.20
CA PHE A 7 -2.99 17.22 4.44
C PHE A 7 -3.15 16.07 5.42
N GLY A 8 -4.21 15.27 5.28
CA GLY A 8 -4.36 13.99 5.99
C GLY A 8 -3.28 12.98 5.55
N LEU A 9 -3.12 11.90 6.31
CA LEU A 9 -2.06 10.91 6.07
C LEU A 9 -2.18 10.23 4.70
N GLU A 10 -3.38 9.84 4.29
CA GLU A 10 -3.61 9.21 2.97
C GLU A 10 -3.17 10.13 1.83
N ASP A 11 -3.49 11.43 1.93
CA ASP A 11 -3.08 12.45 0.97
C ASP A 11 -1.54 12.57 0.90
N ARG A 12 -0.85 12.48 2.04
CA ARG A 12 0.63 12.49 2.09
C ARG A 12 1.26 11.24 1.50
N LEU A 13 0.70 10.06 1.75
CA LEU A 13 1.19 8.80 1.18
C LEU A 13 0.99 8.74 -0.33
N ILE A 14 -0.16 9.19 -0.80
CA ILE A 14 -0.47 9.36 -2.22
C ILE A 14 0.50 10.37 -2.85
N ALA A 15 0.72 11.52 -2.20
CA ALA A 15 1.68 12.52 -2.65
C ALA A 15 3.07 11.91 -2.83
N LEU A 16 3.55 11.20 -1.79
CA LEU A 16 4.85 10.54 -1.80
C LEU A 16 4.98 9.56 -2.97
N SER A 17 3.91 8.86 -3.35
CA SER A 17 3.90 8.00 -4.54
C SER A 17 4.06 8.74 -5.86
N ALA A 18 3.36 9.85 -6.03
CA ALA A 18 3.52 10.68 -7.19
C ALA A 18 4.95 11.27 -7.25
N TRP A 19 5.48 11.68 -6.10
CA TRP A 19 6.85 12.18 -5.95
C TRP A 19 7.89 11.17 -6.39
N LEU A 20 7.83 9.95 -5.86
CA LEU A 20 8.79 8.91 -6.17
C LEU A 20 8.70 8.46 -7.64
N GLY A 21 7.48 8.38 -8.19
CA GLY A 21 7.29 8.11 -9.61
C GLY A 21 7.91 9.17 -10.52
N MET A 22 7.74 10.45 -10.18
CA MET A 22 8.36 11.56 -10.93
C MET A 22 9.87 11.57 -10.79
N LEU A 23 10.41 11.37 -9.59
CA LEU A 23 11.85 11.29 -9.36
C LEU A 23 12.46 10.16 -10.20
N ALA A 24 11.82 8.98 -10.24
CA ALA A 24 12.27 7.87 -11.07
C ALA A 24 12.19 8.20 -12.57
N MET A 25 11.12 8.85 -13.03
CA MET A 25 11.02 9.29 -14.43
C MET A 25 12.12 10.31 -14.79
N PHE A 26 12.34 11.29 -13.92
CA PHE A 26 13.35 12.33 -14.08
C PHE A 26 14.76 11.75 -14.07
N LEU A 27 15.07 10.83 -13.15
CA LEU A 27 16.34 10.11 -13.09
C LEU A 27 16.59 9.29 -14.37
N ARG A 28 15.57 8.60 -14.89
CA ARG A 28 15.71 7.86 -16.16
C ARG A 28 15.94 8.80 -17.34
N GLN A 29 15.21 9.90 -17.41
CA GLN A 29 15.33 10.88 -18.48
C GLN A 29 16.70 11.57 -18.42
N ALA A 30 17.13 12.04 -17.25
CA ALA A 30 18.44 12.64 -17.03
C ALA A 30 19.59 11.66 -17.31
N ARG A 31 19.46 10.36 -16.98
CA ARG A 31 20.44 9.33 -17.34
C ARG A 31 20.48 9.03 -18.84
N ALA A 32 19.37 9.20 -19.54
CA ALA A 32 19.30 9.02 -21.00
C ALA A 32 19.83 10.25 -21.75
N GLU A 33 19.69 11.45 -21.17
CA GLU A 33 20.03 12.73 -21.80
C GLU A 33 21.40 13.28 -21.36
N SER A 34 22.01 12.76 -20.29
CA SER A 34 23.17 13.42 -19.65
C SER A 34 24.23 12.44 -19.12
N ALA A 35 25.51 12.81 -19.30
CA ALA A 35 26.66 12.25 -18.59
C ALA A 35 26.82 12.83 -17.15
N ALA A 36 25.80 13.55 -16.66
CA ALA A 36 25.81 14.20 -15.36
C ALA A 36 25.71 13.20 -14.21
N GLY A 37 26.56 13.37 -13.18
CA GLY A 37 26.55 12.52 -11.98
C GLY A 37 25.27 12.65 -11.16
N ASP A 38 24.94 11.61 -10.38
CA ASP A 38 23.69 11.50 -9.60
C ASP A 38 23.41 12.73 -8.69
N GLN A 39 24.45 13.44 -8.22
CA GLN A 39 24.30 14.64 -7.37
C GLN A 39 23.65 15.83 -8.10
N GLU A 40 23.95 16.02 -9.38
CA GLU A 40 23.39 17.11 -10.18
C GLU A 40 21.90 16.87 -10.46
N ILE A 41 21.52 15.61 -10.69
CA ILE A 41 20.13 15.21 -10.87
C ILE A 41 19.32 15.46 -9.58
N VAL A 42 19.90 15.13 -8.42
CA VAL A 42 19.28 15.40 -7.11
C VAL A 42 19.14 16.91 -6.87
N ARG A 43 20.13 17.72 -7.26
CA ARG A 43 20.07 19.19 -7.16
C ARG A 43 18.93 19.77 -8.01
N LEU A 44 18.89 19.41 -9.29
CA LEU A 44 17.83 19.84 -10.23
C LEU A 44 16.43 19.42 -9.75
N PHE A 45 16.32 18.22 -9.18
CA PHE A 45 15.08 17.76 -8.56
C PHE A 45 14.68 18.65 -7.38
N ARG A 46 15.60 18.94 -6.43
CA ARG A 46 15.33 19.83 -5.29
C ARG A 46 14.91 21.24 -5.72
N GLU A 47 15.56 21.80 -6.74
CA GLU A 47 15.22 23.12 -7.27
C GLU A 47 13.85 23.15 -7.96
N SER A 48 13.48 22.07 -8.64
CA SER A 48 12.12 21.89 -9.17
C SER A 48 11.10 21.83 -8.03
N MET A 49 11.42 21.11 -6.95
CA MET A 49 10.56 21.02 -5.76
C MET A 49 10.36 22.37 -5.06
N ALA A 50 11.45 23.12 -4.86
CA ALA A 50 11.44 24.42 -4.21
C ALA A 50 10.57 25.44 -4.96
N ARG A 51 10.48 25.33 -6.30
CA ARG A 51 9.68 26.20 -7.16
C ARG A 51 8.19 25.87 -7.22
N GLY A 52 7.69 24.99 -6.33
CA GLY A 52 6.26 24.69 -6.28
C GLY A 52 5.80 23.67 -7.31
N ALA A 53 6.71 22.94 -7.97
CA ALA A 53 6.37 21.90 -8.94
C ALA A 53 5.53 20.75 -8.34
N TRP A 54 5.38 20.71 -7.00
CA TRP A 54 4.55 19.79 -6.24
C TRP A 54 3.05 19.93 -6.47
N ALA A 55 2.58 21.12 -6.86
CA ALA A 55 1.15 21.41 -6.96
C ALA A 55 0.46 20.62 -8.09
N ARG A 56 1.15 20.40 -9.22
CA ARG A 56 0.60 19.67 -10.37
C ARG A 56 0.50 18.16 -10.12
N PRO A 57 1.53 17.48 -9.61
CA PRO A 57 1.48 16.07 -9.21
C PRO A 57 0.46 15.80 -8.12
N LEU A 58 0.38 16.65 -7.10
CA LEU A 58 -0.67 16.58 -6.07
C LEU A 58 -2.06 16.73 -6.66
N ARG A 59 -2.25 17.61 -7.65
CA ARG A 59 -3.53 17.78 -8.34
C ARG A 59 -3.89 16.57 -9.19
N ILE A 60 -2.92 16.01 -9.93
CA ILE A 60 -3.09 14.78 -10.72
C ILE A 60 -3.46 13.63 -9.78
N ALA A 61 -2.75 13.51 -8.66
CA ALA A 61 -3.06 12.56 -7.61
C ALA A 61 -4.48 12.78 -7.08
N ARG A 62 -4.87 13.99 -6.71
CA ARG A 62 -6.23 14.29 -6.24
C ARG A 62 -7.32 13.99 -7.27
N SER A 63 -7.02 14.15 -8.56
CA SER A 63 -7.94 13.87 -9.67
C SER A 63 -8.06 12.38 -10.03
N ALA A 64 -7.12 11.55 -9.56
CA ALA A 64 -7.16 10.12 -9.83
C ALA A 64 -8.20 9.44 -8.92
N ALA A 65 -9.29 8.97 -9.54
CA ALA A 65 -10.33 8.25 -8.82
C ALA A 65 -9.79 6.91 -8.28
N PRO A 66 -9.98 6.60 -6.99
CA PRO A 66 -9.69 5.26 -6.48
C PRO A 66 -10.52 4.24 -7.24
N ARG A 67 -9.94 3.07 -7.53
CA ARG A 67 -10.63 1.96 -8.19
C ARG A 67 -10.87 0.85 -7.16
N PRO A 68 -12.04 0.78 -6.49
CA PRO A 68 -12.31 -0.18 -5.42
C PRO A 68 -12.05 -1.63 -5.83
N ARG A 69 -12.35 -1.95 -7.10
CA ARG A 69 -12.08 -3.26 -7.69
C ARG A 69 -10.59 -3.63 -7.66
N VAL A 70 -9.70 -2.72 -8.05
CA VAL A 70 -8.24 -2.97 -8.07
C VAL A 70 -7.71 -3.15 -6.66
N ARG A 71 -8.18 -2.35 -5.70
CA ARG A 71 -7.87 -2.49 -4.28
C ARG A 71 -8.22 -3.88 -3.79
N ARG A 72 -9.48 -4.30 -3.96
CA ARG A 72 -9.95 -5.63 -3.55
C ARG A 72 -9.12 -6.76 -4.15
N MET A 73 -8.84 -6.68 -5.44
CA MET A 73 -8.08 -7.71 -6.15
C MET A 73 -6.68 -7.87 -5.58
N PHE A 74 -6.01 -6.74 -5.31
CA PHE A 74 -4.70 -6.73 -4.66
C PHE A 74 -4.76 -7.33 -3.26
N LEU A 75 -5.65 -6.79 -2.44
CA LEU A 75 -5.84 -7.17 -1.06
C LEU A 75 -6.14 -8.68 -0.94
N CYS A 76 -7.07 -9.21 -1.74
CA CYS A 76 -7.40 -10.64 -1.77
C CYS A 76 -6.24 -11.51 -2.24
N ALA A 77 -5.41 -11.03 -3.16
CA ALA A 77 -4.19 -11.74 -3.57
C ALA A 77 -3.18 -11.82 -2.42
N VAL A 78 -2.92 -10.70 -1.73
CA VAL A 78 -2.02 -10.66 -0.56
C VAL A 78 -2.52 -11.56 0.57
N ALA A 79 -3.82 -11.51 0.88
CA ALA A 79 -4.43 -12.38 1.89
C ALA A 79 -4.35 -13.87 1.51
N ALA A 80 -4.52 -14.21 0.23
CA ALA A 80 -4.45 -15.59 -0.25
C ALA A 80 -3.01 -16.16 -0.25
N MET A 81 -2.00 -15.30 -0.39
CA MET A 81 -0.59 -15.69 -0.32
C MET A 81 -0.14 -16.02 1.10
N ARG A 82 -0.79 -15.42 2.11
CA ARG A 82 -0.33 -15.47 3.48
C ARG A 82 -0.23 -16.88 4.09
N PRO A 83 -1.20 -17.79 3.92
CA PRO A 83 -1.08 -19.17 4.39
C PRO A 83 0.07 -19.96 3.73
N LEU A 84 0.60 -19.47 2.61
CA LEU A 84 1.69 -20.11 1.89
C LEU A 84 3.07 -19.60 2.35
N LEU A 85 3.12 -18.51 3.13
CA LEU A 85 4.34 -18.01 3.75
C LEU A 85 4.84 -19.02 4.79
N GLY A 86 6.08 -19.48 4.65
CA GLY A 86 6.70 -20.45 5.55
C GLY A 86 6.39 -21.92 5.24
N GLN A 87 5.61 -22.21 4.20
CA GLN A 87 5.42 -23.57 3.70
C GLN A 87 6.23 -23.78 2.41
N SER A 88 6.76 -24.99 2.20
CA SER A 88 7.36 -25.42 0.93
C SER A 88 6.27 -25.59 -0.14
N ALA A 89 5.62 -24.49 -0.53
CA ALA A 89 4.56 -24.49 -1.53
C ALA A 89 5.15 -24.47 -2.94
N SER A 90 4.62 -25.31 -3.83
CA SER A 90 4.99 -25.29 -5.25
C SER A 90 4.59 -23.97 -5.91
N ASN A 91 5.34 -23.56 -6.94
CA ASN A 91 5.05 -22.36 -7.74
C ASN A 91 3.61 -22.35 -8.30
N THR A 92 3.11 -23.52 -8.69
CA THR A 92 1.75 -23.69 -9.20
C THR A 92 0.69 -23.44 -8.13
N ARG A 93 0.91 -23.90 -6.90
CA ARG A 93 -0.01 -23.68 -5.77
C ARG A 93 -0.05 -22.20 -5.37
N VAL A 94 1.11 -21.55 -5.35
CA VAL A 94 1.21 -20.10 -5.10
C VAL A 94 0.48 -19.31 -6.19
N LEU A 95 0.74 -19.61 -7.46
CA LEU A 95 0.07 -18.96 -8.58
C LEU A 95 -1.46 -19.16 -8.55
N ALA A 96 -1.92 -20.38 -8.28
CA ALA A 96 -3.35 -20.68 -8.16
C ALA A 96 -4.01 -19.91 -7.02
N ALA A 97 -3.35 -19.81 -5.85
CA ALA A 97 -3.87 -19.03 -4.73
C ALA A 97 -3.99 -17.54 -5.05
N ILE A 98 -3.00 -16.98 -5.76
CA ILE A 98 -3.00 -15.58 -6.20
C ILE A 98 -4.11 -15.33 -7.20
N LEU A 99 -4.19 -16.14 -8.26
CA LEU A 99 -5.24 -16.01 -9.28
C LEU A 99 -6.62 -16.20 -8.67
N GLY A 100 -6.78 -17.18 -7.77
CA GLY A 100 -8.02 -17.39 -7.03
C GLY A 100 -8.37 -16.21 -6.12
N GLY A 101 -7.39 -15.61 -5.42
CA GLY A 101 -7.57 -14.38 -4.65
C GLY A 101 -7.96 -13.20 -5.53
N TYR A 102 -7.27 -13.02 -6.65
CA TYR A 102 -7.50 -11.96 -7.63
C TYR A 102 -8.89 -12.05 -8.25
N LEU A 103 -9.32 -13.25 -8.69
CA LEU A 103 -10.66 -13.49 -9.26
C LEU A 103 -11.76 -13.30 -8.23
N ARG A 104 -11.59 -13.83 -7.00
CA ARG A 104 -12.55 -13.60 -5.89
C ARG A 104 -12.67 -12.11 -5.55
N GLY A 105 -11.54 -11.40 -5.47
CA GLY A 105 -11.51 -9.96 -5.28
C GLY A 105 -12.18 -9.21 -6.44
N ALA A 106 -11.94 -9.63 -7.69
CA ALA A 106 -12.57 -9.00 -8.85
C ALA A 106 -14.09 -9.17 -8.83
N ALA A 107 -14.56 -10.40 -8.60
CA ALA A 107 -15.97 -10.76 -8.59
C ALA A 107 -16.69 -10.37 -7.30
N ARG A 108 -15.95 -10.02 -6.23
CA ARG A 108 -16.49 -9.65 -4.91
C ARG A 108 -17.19 -10.83 -4.21
N ILE A 109 -16.77 -12.05 -4.53
CA ILE A 109 -17.39 -13.31 -4.08
C ILE A 109 -16.47 -14.02 -3.08
N GLY A 110 -17.11 -14.66 -2.09
CA GLY A 110 -16.44 -15.52 -1.13
C GLY A 110 -15.92 -14.76 0.09
N GLN A 111 -15.00 -15.42 0.79
CA GLN A 111 -14.43 -14.91 2.03
C GLN A 111 -12.93 -14.69 1.88
N THR A 112 -12.43 -13.68 2.59
CA THR A 112 -11.00 -13.45 2.78
C THR A 112 -10.60 -13.97 4.16
N CYS A 113 -9.49 -14.68 4.23
CA CYS A 113 -8.89 -15.09 5.50
C CYS A 113 -7.94 -13.99 5.95
N LEU A 114 -8.19 -13.42 7.11
CA LEU A 114 -7.37 -12.33 7.64
C LEU A 114 -6.52 -12.87 8.79
N LEU A 115 -5.46 -13.59 8.46
CA LEU A 115 -4.45 -13.93 9.45
C LEU A 115 -3.79 -12.63 9.96
N PRO A 116 -3.64 -12.44 11.29
CA PRO A 116 -3.68 -13.46 12.35
C PRO A 116 -5.03 -13.58 13.07
N LEU A 117 -6.08 -12.90 12.65
CA LEU A 117 -7.38 -12.90 13.32
C LEU A 117 -8.06 -14.29 13.36
N GLY A 118 -7.54 -15.27 12.61
CA GLY A 118 -8.05 -16.64 12.55
C GLY A 118 -9.45 -16.76 11.94
N SER A 119 -9.98 -15.65 11.42
CA SER A 119 -11.36 -15.53 10.97
C SER A 119 -11.44 -15.24 9.49
N THR A 120 -12.45 -15.80 8.85
CA THR A 120 -12.86 -15.45 7.51
C THR A 120 -13.97 -14.41 7.55
N ALA A 121 -13.95 -13.47 6.61
CA ALA A 121 -14.98 -12.46 6.48
C ALA A 121 -15.44 -12.34 5.02
N PRO A 122 -16.75 -12.20 4.74
CA PRO A 122 -17.24 -11.95 3.39
C PRO A 122 -16.64 -10.67 2.82
N ILE A 123 -16.06 -10.75 1.63
CA ILE A 123 -15.39 -9.61 1.00
C ILE A 123 -16.35 -8.42 0.86
N ALA A 124 -17.60 -8.69 0.46
CA ALA A 124 -18.62 -7.66 0.31
C ALA A 124 -19.04 -7.00 1.64
N ALA A 125 -18.94 -7.71 2.77
CA ALA A 125 -19.29 -7.17 4.08
C ALA A 125 -18.22 -6.21 4.61
N LEU A 126 -16.94 -6.53 4.38
CA LEU A 126 -15.81 -5.68 4.80
C LEU A 126 -15.84 -4.29 4.13
N GLU A 127 -16.26 -4.23 2.86
CA GLU A 127 -16.39 -2.96 2.15
C GLU A 127 -17.49 -2.05 2.71
N ARG A 128 -18.46 -2.60 3.45
CA ARG A 128 -19.54 -1.82 4.08
C ARG A 128 -19.13 -1.20 5.40
N VAL A 129 -18.00 -1.63 5.98
CA VAL A 129 -17.50 -1.08 7.23
C VAL A 129 -16.77 0.22 6.94
N GLY A 130 -17.31 1.33 7.43
CA GLY A 130 -16.71 2.65 7.29
C GLY A 130 -15.35 2.73 7.97
N PHE A 131 -14.42 3.45 7.34
CA PHE A 131 -13.10 3.75 7.91
C PHE A 131 -12.80 5.21 7.64
N ASP A 132 -12.55 5.96 8.71
CA ASP A 132 -12.22 7.37 8.66
C ASP A 132 -10.70 7.54 8.88
N PRO A 133 -9.92 7.82 7.83
CA PRO A 133 -8.47 8.02 7.95
C PRO A 133 -8.10 9.34 8.62
N ASP A 134 -9.02 10.30 8.68
CA ASP A 134 -8.78 11.66 9.18
C ASP A 134 -9.15 11.79 10.67
N MET A 135 -9.64 10.71 11.29
CA MET A 135 -9.81 10.62 12.74
C MET A 135 -8.44 10.78 13.43
N PRO A 136 -8.26 11.77 14.34
CA PRO A 136 -6.94 12.13 14.88
C PRO A 136 -6.17 10.96 15.51
N GLU A 137 -6.86 10.07 16.22
CA GLU A 137 -6.27 8.89 16.85
C GLU A 137 -5.78 7.88 15.81
N ILE A 138 -6.58 7.64 14.77
CA ILE A 138 -6.21 6.75 13.66
C ILE A 138 -5.03 7.34 12.89
N GLU A 139 -5.05 8.64 12.62
CA GLU A 139 -3.95 9.32 11.92
C GLU A 139 -2.64 9.22 12.72
N ALA A 140 -2.70 9.48 14.03
CA ALA A 140 -1.53 9.40 14.90
C ALA A 140 -0.94 7.98 14.96
N MET A 141 -1.80 6.97 15.15
CA MET A 141 -1.39 5.56 15.15
C MET A 141 -0.79 5.14 13.81
N ALA A 142 -1.43 5.51 12.71
CA ALA A 142 -0.95 5.18 11.37
C ALA A 142 0.38 5.86 11.05
N ARG A 143 0.55 7.13 11.44
CA ARG A 143 1.82 7.86 11.28
C ARG A 143 2.94 7.19 12.07
N HIS A 144 2.66 6.77 13.31
CA HIS A 144 3.63 6.08 14.14
C HIS A 144 4.06 4.73 13.53
N ALA A 145 3.09 3.89 13.14
CA ALA A 145 3.36 2.59 12.52
C ALA A 145 4.13 2.70 11.19
N ILE A 146 3.72 3.64 10.32
CA ILE A 146 4.40 3.91 9.05
C ILE A 146 5.81 4.44 9.26
N GLY A 147 6.00 5.33 10.23
CA GLY A 147 7.32 5.83 10.61
C GLY A 147 8.24 4.67 10.99
N HIS A 148 7.80 3.78 11.86
CA HIS A 148 8.55 2.59 12.23
C HIS A 148 8.86 1.67 11.03
N ALA A 149 7.90 1.44 10.14
CA ALA A 149 8.11 0.62 8.94
C ALA A 149 9.20 1.20 8.01
N ILE A 150 9.22 2.54 7.81
CA ILE A 150 10.25 3.22 7.01
C ILE A 150 11.65 3.06 7.61
N PHE A 151 11.77 3.16 8.94
CA PHE A 151 13.05 3.07 9.64
C PHE A 151 13.54 1.63 9.85
N ARG A 152 12.67 0.61 9.69
CA ARG A 152 13.13 -0.77 9.55
C ARG A 152 13.87 -0.89 8.22
N LYS A 153 15.16 -1.17 8.34
CA LYS A 153 16.17 -1.13 7.26
C LYS A 153 15.75 -1.90 5.99
N ASP A 154 14.83 -2.86 6.08
CA ASP A 154 14.43 -3.74 4.98
C ASP A 154 13.78 -3.02 3.78
N LEU A 155 13.04 -1.92 3.99
CA LEU A 155 12.44 -1.15 2.89
C LEU A 155 13.46 -0.29 2.13
N LEU A 156 14.58 0.06 2.78
CA LEU A 156 15.66 0.86 2.19
C LEU A 156 16.82 -0.01 1.67
N ILE A 157 16.94 -1.26 2.12
CA ILE A 157 18.01 -2.20 1.73
C ILE A 157 17.86 -2.69 0.28
N ARG A 158 16.67 -2.63 -0.33
CA ARG A 158 16.46 -3.08 -1.72
C ARG A 158 16.38 -1.91 -2.69
N GLY A 159 17.16 -2.02 -3.76
CA GLY A 159 17.55 -0.93 -4.66
C GLY A 159 16.47 -0.23 -5.49
N ASP A 160 15.17 -0.38 -5.20
CA ASP A 160 14.10 0.41 -5.84
C ASP A 160 13.16 1.05 -4.80
N LEU A 161 13.27 2.37 -4.67
CA LEU A 161 12.47 3.22 -3.79
C LEU A 161 10.96 3.15 -4.11
N ILE A 162 10.58 2.88 -5.36
CA ILE A 162 9.17 2.68 -5.75
C ILE A 162 8.62 1.39 -5.14
N GLN A 163 9.42 0.33 -5.13
CA GLN A 163 9.01 -0.94 -4.55
C GLN A 163 8.86 -0.82 -3.02
N GLY A 164 9.79 -0.13 -2.36
CA GLY A 164 9.70 0.16 -0.92
C GLY A 164 8.43 0.93 -0.56
N LEU A 165 8.09 1.96 -1.34
CA LEU A 165 6.84 2.68 -1.14
C LEU A 165 5.61 1.81 -1.39
N PHE A 166 5.62 0.98 -2.43
CA PHE A 166 4.49 0.10 -2.70
C PHE A 166 4.22 -0.87 -1.55
N LEU A 167 5.29 -1.42 -0.96
CA LEU A 167 5.19 -2.27 0.24
C LEU A 167 4.62 -1.49 1.42
N LEU A 168 5.04 -0.25 1.63
CA LEU A 168 4.50 0.62 2.67
C LEU A 168 2.99 0.90 2.49
N LEU A 169 2.57 1.18 1.25
CA LEU A 169 1.16 1.37 0.90
C LEU A 169 0.34 0.09 1.08
N ALA A 170 0.91 -1.06 0.70
CA ALA A 170 0.29 -2.36 0.92
C ALA A 170 0.14 -2.65 2.41
N HIS A 171 1.15 -2.32 3.22
CA HIS A 171 1.15 -2.49 4.67
C HIS A 171 0.02 -1.68 5.32
N TYR A 172 -0.09 -0.40 4.98
CA TYR A 172 -1.19 0.45 5.44
C TYR A 172 -2.57 -0.07 4.99
N ALA A 173 -2.69 -0.51 3.73
CA ALA A 173 -3.94 -1.07 3.22
C ALA A 173 -4.36 -2.35 3.96
N MET A 174 -3.39 -3.17 4.38
CA MET A 174 -3.63 -4.35 5.22
C MET A 174 -4.10 -3.96 6.63
N MET A 175 -3.45 -2.98 7.29
CA MET A 175 -3.90 -2.47 8.59
C MET A 175 -5.36 -2.03 8.55
N ARG A 176 -5.72 -1.21 7.55
CA ARG A 176 -7.11 -0.77 7.34
C ARG A 176 -8.06 -1.95 7.15
N TRP A 177 -7.68 -2.92 6.33
CA TRP A 177 -8.56 -4.05 6.04
C TRP A 177 -8.77 -4.96 7.25
N HIS A 178 -7.73 -5.17 8.05
CA HIS A 178 -7.82 -5.88 9.33
C HIS A 178 -8.70 -5.13 10.32
N ALA A 179 -8.58 -3.80 10.41
CA ALA A 179 -9.43 -3.00 11.29
C ALA A 179 -10.91 -3.10 10.91
N GLN A 180 -11.22 -3.06 9.61
CA GLN A 180 -12.57 -3.27 9.10
C GLN A 180 -13.12 -4.66 9.47
N ALA A 181 -12.27 -5.69 9.47
CA ALA A 181 -12.68 -7.03 9.87
C ALA A 181 -12.89 -7.18 11.37
N ILE A 182 -12.07 -6.53 12.18
CA ILE A 182 -12.23 -6.51 13.64
C ILE A 182 -13.55 -5.80 14.00
N ALA A 183 -13.81 -4.65 13.40
CA ALA A 183 -15.07 -3.93 13.54
C ALA A 183 -16.27 -4.79 13.10
N LEU A 184 -16.18 -5.46 11.94
CA LEU A 184 -17.22 -6.34 11.45
C LEU A 184 -17.53 -7.49 12.42
N ARG A 185 -16.50 -8.10 13.01
CA ARG A 185 -16.66 -9.19 13.99
C ARG A 185 -17.37 -8.74 15.26
N ARG A 186 -17.19 -7.48 15.65
CA ARG A 186 -17.92 -6.85 16.76
C ARG A 186 -19.35 -6.45 16.37
N GLY A 187 -19.76 -6.61 15.11
CA GLY A 187 -21.04 -6.14 14.60
C GLY A 187 -21.09 -4.63 14.38
N ALA A 188 -19.94 -3.95 14.35
CA ALA A 188 -19.87 -2.52 14.11
C ALA A 188 -19.88 -2.20 12.61
N THR A 189 -20.50 -1.07 12.25
CA THR A 189 -20.54 -0.55 10.88
C THR A 189 -19.41 0.42 10.59
N ARG A 190 -18.61 0.80 11.59
CA ARG A 190 -17.46 1.69 11.48
C ARG A 190 -16.29 1.20 12.33
N VAL A 191 -15.08 1.47 11.86
CA VAL A 191 -13.83 1.21 12.59
C VAL A 191 -13.67 2.20 13.73
N ALA A 192 -13.42 1.69 14.93
CA ALA A 192 -13.02 2.49 16.09
C ALA A 192 -11.48 2.50 16.24
N PRO A 193 -10.91 3.46 16.99
CA PRO A 193 -9.46 3.50 17.25
C PRO A 193 -8.90 2.19 17.81
N GLN A 194 -9.64 1.50 18.68
CA GLN A 194 -9.20 0.23 19.27
C GLN A 194 -9.09 -0.90 18.22
N ASP A 195 -10.00 -0.92 17.23
CA ASP A 195 -9.96 -1.89 16.13
C ASP A 195 -8.71 -1.66 15.28
N PHE A 196 -8.35 -0.39 15.05
CA PHE A 196 -7.17 -0.01 14.29
C PHE A 196 -5.86 -0.31 15.05
N ALA A 197 -5.82 -0.05 16.35
CA ALA A 197 -4.69 -0.43 17.21
C ALA A 197 -4.45 -1.94 17.19
N GLN A 198 -5.52 -2.73 17.33
CA GLN A 198 -5.45 -4.18 17.24
C GLN A 198 -5.05 -4.66 15.84
N ALA A 199 -5.49 -3.97 14.78
CA ALA A 199 -5.08 -4.26 13.42
C ALA A 199 -3.59 -4.01 13.19
N ILE A 200 -3.04 -2.91 13.73
CA ILE A 200 -1.61 -2.61 13.67
C ILE A 200 -0.82 -3.74 14.34
N ALA A 201 -1.13 -4.07 15.61
CA ALA A 201 -0.44 -5.14 16.33
C ALA A 201 -0.56 -6.49 15.59
N GLY A 202 -1.75 -6.77 15.05
CA GLY A 202 -2.01 -7.94 14.24
C GLY A 202 -1.12 -7.97 13.00
N VAL A 203 -1.12 -6.93 12.18
CA VAL A 203 -0.31 -6.82 10.96
C VAL A 203 1.18 -6.81 11.29
N GLU A 204 1.64 -6.07 12.29
CA GLU A 204 3.05 -6.07 12.68
C GLU A 204 3.52 -7.42 13.18
N SER A 205 2.74 -8.14 14.00
CA SER A 205 3.09 -9.51 14.41
C SER A 205 3.06 -10.49 13.24
N ALA A 206 2.10 -10.32 12.36
CA ALA A 206 1.84 -11.17 11.21
C ALA A 206 2.87 -10.98 10.09
N TYR A 207 3.37 -9.77 9.93
CA TYR A 207 4.33 -9.35 8.92
C TYR A 207 5.63 -8.88 9.57
N ARG A 208 5.93 -9.36 10.79
CA ARG A 208 7.13 -8.99 11.57
C ARG A 208 8.40 -9.32 10.79
N GLU A 209 8.32 -10.31 9.92
CA GLU A 209 9.23 -10.50 8.80
C GLU A 209 8.66 -9.80 7.56
N GLU A 210 8.80 -8.48 7.44
CA GLU A 210 8.59 -7.77 6.16
C GLU A 210 9.50 -8.38 5.07
N SER A 211 10.63 -8.96 5.52
CA SER A 211 11.48 -9.87 4.77
C SER A 211 10.76 -11.08 4.17
N GLN A 212 9.66 -11.61 4.72
CA GLN A 212 8.92 -12.76 4.14
C GLN A 212 8.10 -12.38 2.92
N MET A 213 7.37 -11.26 2.95
CA MET A 213 6.61 -10.82 1.78
C MET A 213 7.57 -10.43 0.66
N VAL A 214 8.70 -9.81 1.00
CA VAL A 214 9.77 -9.51 0.06
C VAL A 214 10.44 -10.79 -0.46
N ARG A 215 10.82 -11.74 0.41
CA ARG A 215 11.35 -13.06 0.02
C ARG A 215 10.39 -13.79 -0.92
N LEU A 216 9.09 -13.65 -0.71
CA LEU A 216 8.10 -14.26 -1.58
C LEU A 216 8.03 -13.50 -2.93
N LEU A 217 8.08 -12.18 -2.97
CA LEU A 217 8.22 -11.45 -4.24
C LEU A 217 9.50 -11.86 -5.01
N ASP A 218 10.59 -12.15 -4.32
CA ASP A 218 11.83 -12.64 -4.95
C ASP A 218 11.73 -14.08 -5.44
N ALA A 219 11.20 -14.96 -4.59
CA ALA A 219 11.06 -16.38 -4.90
C ALA A 219 10.10 -16.60 -6.07
N TYR A 220 9.20 -15.65 -6.33
CA TYR A 220 8.19 -15.73 -7.37
C TYR A 220 8.20 -14.46 -8.25
N PRO A 221 9.07 -14.38 -9.28
CA PRO A 221 9.22 -13.21 -10.15
C PRO A 221 7.94 -12.73 -10.84
N VAL A 222 6.99 -13.64 -11.09
CA VAL A 222 5.65 -13.31 -11.61
C VAL A 222 4.88 -12.41 -10.65
N LEU A 223 5.01 -12.64 -9.35
CA LEU A 223 4.42 -11.80 -8.32
C LEU A 223 5.10 -10.45 -8.21
N SER A 224 6.43 -10.43 -8.29
CA SER A 224 7.18 -9.18 -8.38
C SER A 224 6.70 -8.38 -9.60
N SER A 225 6.57 -9.02 -10.77
CA SER A 225 6.07 -8.38 -12.00
C SER A 225 4.61 -7.91 -11.88
N LEU A 226 3.74 -8.66 -11.22
CA LEU A 226 2.35 -8.24 -10.96
C LEU A 226 2.30 -7.06 -9.99
N ALA A 227 3.00 -7.14 -8.85
CA ALA A 227 3.13 -6.06 -7.88
C ALA A 227 3.73 -4.80 -8.54
N TYR A 228 4.72 -4.98 -9.41
CA TYR A 228 5.40 -3.93 -10.16
C TYR A 228 4.52 -3.33 -11.27
N SER A 229 3.77 -4.16 -11.99
CA SER A 229 2.78 -3.72 -12.98
C SER A 229 1.65 -2.96 -12.32
N MET A 230 1.22 -3.40 -11.14
CA MET A 230 0.26 -2.67 -10.33
C MET A 230 0.86 -1.36 -9.84
N SER A 231 2.05 -1.35 -9.23
CA SER A 231 2.70 -0.14 -8.73
C SER A 231 2.96 0.91 -9.83
N ARG A 232 3.31 0.49 -11.06
CA ARG A 232 3.51 1.37 -12.22
C ARG A 232 2.24 1.89 -12.88
N ARG A 233 1.07 1.28 -12.65
CA ARG A 233 -0.19 1.87 -13.13
C ARG A 233 -0.45 3.14 -12.34
N LYS A 234 -0.73 4.25 -13.06
CA LYS A 234 -0.92 5.63 -12.53
C LYS A 234 -1.86 5.78 -11.31
N ASN A 235 -2.61 4.75 -10.92
CA ASN A 235 -3.66 4.82 -9.90
C ASN A 235 -3.51 3.76 -8.77
N SER A 236 -2.39 3.07 -8.64
CA SER A 236 -2.25 2.00 -7.63
C SER A 236 -2.12 2.53 -6.21
N ALA A 237 -1.32 3.58 -5.98
CA ALA A 237 -1.27 4.26 -4.69
C ALA A 237 -2.64 4.84 -4.30
N HIS A 238 -3.40 5.31 -5.28
CA HIS A 238 -4.79 5.75 -5.08
C HIS A 238 -5.73 4.61 -4.70
N ALA A 239 -5.59 3.46 -5.34
CA ALA A 239 -6.38 2.28 -5.02
C ALA A 239 -6.02 1.73 -3.63
N LEU A 240 -4.79 1.89 -3.16
CA LEU A 240 -4.35 1.36 -1.86
C LEU A 240 -4.62 2.31 -0.69
N ALA A 241 -4.44 3.62 -0.90
CA ALA A 241 -4.62 4.62 0.15
C ALA A 241 -6.08 5.07 0.27
N ARG A 242 -6.71 5.59 -0.79
CA ARG A 242 -8.05 6.20 -0.70
C ARG A 242 -9.18 5.19 -0.85
N THR A 243 -10.19 5.29 0.03
CA THR A 243 -11.51 4.72 -0.24
C THR A 243 -12.57 5.70 0.21
N VAL A 244 -13.56 5.91 -0.67
CA VAL A 244 -14.72 6.77 -0.48
C VAL A 244 -15.34 6.52 0.90
N SER A 245 -15.51 7.61 1.64
CA SER A 245 -16.25 7.73 2.89
C SER A 245 -17.73 7.38 2.73
#